data_AF-A0ABD0NV15-F1
#
_entry.id   AF-A0ABD0NV15-F1
#
_cell.length_a   1.000
_cell.length_b   1.000
_cell.length_c   1.000
_cell.angle_alpha   90.00
_cell.angle_beta   90.00
_cell.angle_gamma   90.00
#
_symmetry.space_group_name_H-M   'P 1'
#
loop_
_entity.id
_entity.type
_entity.pdbx_description
1 polymer ?
#
loop_
_entity_poly.entity_id
_entity_poly.type
_entity_poly.pdbx_seq_one_letter_code
_entity_poly.pdbx_strand_id
1 'polypeptide(L)'
;TAVEDSERIFTELISSIERRRSEVTQIIRDREKTVVSQAEGLMKRLKQEIDQLRRRDTELQQLSQTHNHTHFLQSFPSLPVPPGSPDVPSITDSSLDVVGKSISQLRQKLEDFCKEEIEKLSGR
;
A
#
# COMPACT_ATOMS: atom_id res chain seq x y z
N THR A 1 13.43 33.14 34.01
CA THR A 1 13.33 34.48 33.36
C THR A 1 12.35 34.37 32.20
N ALA A 2 11.86 35.48 31.66
CA ALA A 2 10.98 35.44 30.48
C ALA A 2 11.63 34.70 29.29
N VAL A 3 12.96 34.75 29.18
CA VAL A 3 13.75 34.01 28.19
C VAL A 3 13.67 32.50 28.46
N GLU A 4 13.97 32.04 29.68
CA GLU A 4 13.90 30.61 30.04
C GLU A 4 12.48 30.03 29.84
N ASP A 5 11.44 30.78 30.18
CA ASP A 5 10.05 30.33 29.95
C ASP A 5 9.74 30.23 28.45
N SER A 6 10.24 31.15 27.62
CA SER A 6 10.09 31.09 26.17
C SER A 6 10.83 29.89 25.55
N GLU A 7 12.06 29.61 26.01
CA GLU A 7 12.84 28.45 25.57
C GLU A 7 12.14 27.13 25.92
N ARG A 8 11.54 27.05 27.12
CA ARG A 8 10.73 25.89 27.53
C ARG A 8 9.55 25.68 26.59
N ILE A 9 8.79 26.73 26.29
CA ILE A 9 7.63 26.65 25.39
C ILE A 9 8.04 26.19 23.98
N PHE A 10 9.11 26.76 23.41
CA PHE A 10 9.61 26.32 22.11
C PHE A 10 10.06 24.86 22.12
N THR A 11 10.72 24.41 23.19
CA THR A 11 11.12 23.01 23.36
C THR A 11 9.91 22.07 23.37
N GLU A 12 8.84 22.44 24.07
CA GLU A 12 7.59 21.68 24.10
C GLU A 12 6.91 21.63 22.72
N LEU A 13 6.89 22.75 21.99
CA LEU A 13 6.35 22.84 20.63
C LEU A 13 7.13 21.95 19.65
N ILE A 14 8.47 22.01 19.68
CA ILE A 14 9.34 21.16 18.85
C ILE A 14 9.04 19.68 19.14
N SER A 15 9.00 19.31 20.43
CA SER A 15 8.70 17.94 20.86
C SER A 15 7.33 17.46 20.36
N SER A 16 6.32 18.35 20.37
CA SER A 16 4.99 18.07 19.84
C SER A 16 5.02 17.81 18.33
N ILE A 17 5.74 18.65 17.57
CA ILE A 17 5.91 18.49 16.12
C ILE A 17 6.63 17.19 15.78
N GLU A 18 7.68 16.82 16.51
CA GLU A 18 8.41 15.56 16.32
C GLU A 18 7.53 14.33 16.56
N ARG A 19 6.65 14.39 17.56
CA ARG A 19 5.65 13.35 17.81
C ARG A 19 4.69 13.21 16.63
N ARG A 20 4.14 14.34 16.15
CA ARG A 20 3.24 14.36 14.97
C ARG A 20 3.95 13.87 13.70
N ARG A 21 5.22 14.22 13.50
CA ARG A 21 6.05 13.70 12.40
C ARG A 21 6.11 12.18 12.44
N SER A 22 6.32 11.62 13.62
CA SER A 22 6.40 10.16 13.83
C SER A 22 5.06 9.49 13.54
N GLU A 23 3.94 10.06 14.00
CA GLU A 23 2.58 9.59 13.68
C GLU A 23 2.32 9.54 12.17
N VAL A 24 2.60 10.64 11.46
CA VAL A 24 2.41 10.71 9.99
C VAL A 24 3.30 9.71 9.26
N THR A 25 4.56 9.58 9.69
CA THR A 25 5.50 8.60 9.10
C THR A 25 4.98 7.17 9.29
N GLN A 26 4.42 6.86 10.46
CA GLN A 26 3.88 5.54 10.74
C GLN A 26 2.64 5.25 9.86
N ILE A 27 1.74 6.22 9.70
CA ILE A 27 0.57 6.11 8.81
C ILE A 27 0.99 5.79 7.38
N ILE A 28 2.02 6.48 6.86
CA ILE A 28 2.56 6.22 5.51
C ILE A 28 3.07 4.78 5.40
N ARG A 29 3.89 4.34 6.36
CA ARG A 29 4.49 3.00 6.35
C ARG A 29 3.45 1.88 6.47
N ASP A 30 2.45 2.04 7.33
CA ASP A 30 1.39 1.05 7.51
C ASP A 30 0.56 0.89 6.24
N ARG A 31 0.36 1.99 5.52
CA ARG A 31 -0.34 2.00 4.24
C ARG A 31 0.49 1.35 3.15
N GLU A 32 1.75 1.72 3.00
CA GLU A 32 2.69 1.08 2.06
C GLU A 32 2.76 -0.43 2.30
N LYS A 33 2.87 -0.85 3.57
CA LYS A 33 2.88 -2.27 3.94
C LYS A 33 1.59 -2.98 3.52
N THR A 34 0.44 -2.34 3.70
CA THR A 34 -0.85 -2.91 3.29
C THR A 34 -0.90 -3.12 1.77
N VAL A 35 -0.48 -2.13 0.99
CA VAL A 35 -0.42 -2.21 -0.48
C VAL A 35 0.55 -3.31 -0.92
N VAL A 36 1.73 -3.40 -0.31
CA VAL A 36 2.72 -4.45 -0.59
C VAL A 36 2.15 -5.84 -0.27
N SER A 37 1.55 -6.04 0.91
CA SER A 37 0.95 -7.32 1.29
C SER A 37 -0.18 -7.76 0.35
N GLN A 38 -0.99 -6.81 -0.14
CA GLN A 38 -2.00 -7.10 -1.17
C GLN A 38 -1.37 -7.55 -2.49
N ALA A 39 -0.32 -6.86 -2.95
CA ALA A 39 0.40 -7.22 -4.16
C ALA A 39 1.08 -8.59 -4.05
N GLU A 40 1.71 -8.89 -2.92
CA GLU A 40 2.32 -10.19 -2.64
C GLU A 40 1.28 -11.32 -2.63
N GLY A 41 0.12 -11.09 -2.01
CA GLY A 41 -0.99 -12.03 -2.00
C GLY A 41 -1.55 -12.31 -3.40
N LEU A 42 -1.68 -11.27 -4.23
CA LEU A 42 -2.07 -11.41 -5.64
C LEU A 42 -1.01 -12.19 -6.42
N MET A 43 0.27 -11.85 -6.28
CA MET A 43 1.37 -12.54 -6.95
C MET A 43 1.40 -14.04 -6.59
N LYS A 44 1.18 -14.38 -5.31
CA LYS A 44 1.12 -15.78 -4.86
C LYS A 44 -0.03 -16.53 -5.52
N ARG A 45 -1.22 -15.95 -5.59
CA ARG A 45 -2.37 -16.56 -6.28
C ARG A 45 -2.09 -16.78 -7.76
N LEU A 46 -1.58 -15.76 -8.46
CA LEU A 46 -1.25 -15.86 -9.89
C LEU A 46 -0.20 -16.93 -10.18
N LYS A 47 0.82 -17.07 -9.33
CA LYS A 47 1.81 -18.16 -9.46
C LYS A 47 1.17 -19.54 -9.35
N GLN A 48 0.29 -19.74 -8.37
CA GLN A 48 -0.46 -20.99 -8.21
C GLN A 48 -1.36 -21.29 -9.41
N GLU A 49 -2.00 -20.27 -9.96
CA GLU A 49 -2.83 -20.37 -11.15
C GLU A 49 -2.02 -20.80 -12.37
N ILE A 50 -0.86 -20.17 -12.61
CA ILE A 50 0.08 -20.55 -13.67
C ILE A 50 0.51 -22.01 -13.53
N ASP A 51 0.84 -22.47 -12.31
CA ASP A 51 1.27 -23.85 -12.07
C ASP A 51 0.13 -24.85 -12.31
N GLN A 52 -1.10 -24.51 -11.92
CA GLN A 52 -2.29 -25.33 -12.22
C GLN A 52 -2.57 -25.40 -13.72
N LEU A 53 -2.48 -24.27 -14.42
CA LEU A 53 -2.66 -24.20 -15.87
C LEU A 53 -1.59 -25.02 -16.60
N ARG A 54 -0.32 -24.93 -16.20
CA ARG A 54 0.78 -25.74 -16.75
C ARG A 54 0.57 -27.24 -16.54
N ARG A 55 0.10 -27.64 -15.36
CA ARG A 55 -0.23 -29.04 -15.07
C ARG A 55 -1.37 -29.53 -15.98
N ARG A 56 -2.45 -28.76 -16.05
CA ARG A 56 -3.61 -29.08 -16.89
C ARG A 56 -3.23 -29.15 -18.37
N ASP A 57 -2.37 -28.24 -18.85
CA ASP A 57 -1.86 -28.27 -20.23
C ASP A 57 -1.08 -29.56 -20.52
N THR A 58 -0.22 -29.99 -19.58
CA THR A 58 0.52 -31.25 -19.69
C THR A 58 -0.42 -32.46 -19.72
N GLU A 59 -1.42 -32.51 -18.84
CA GLU A 59 -2.43 -33.59 -18.80
C GLU A 59 -3.25 -33.63 -20.09
N LEU A 60 -3.65 -32.47 -20.62
CA LEU A 60 -4.37 -32.36 -21.89
C LEU A 60 -3.51 -32.80 -23.08
N GLN A 61 -2.23 -32.44 -23.12
CA GLN A 61 -1.31 -32.90 -24.15
C GLN A 61 -1.18 -34.43 -24.14
N GLN A 62 -1.00 -35.05 -22.97
CA GLN A 62 -0.95 -36.52 -22.85
C GLN A 62 -2.26 -37.18 -23.28
N LEU A 63 -3.40 -36.62 -22.86
CA LEU A 63 -4.71 -37.13 -23.22
C LEU A 63 -4.97 -37.04 -24.73
N SER A 64 -4.52 -35.97 -25.38
CA SER A 64 -4.63 -35.78 -26.84
C SER A 64 -3.84 -36.81 -27.66
N GLN A 65 -2.76 -37.34 -27.10
CA GLN A 65 -1.92 -38.36 -27.74
C GLN A 65 -2.49 -39.79 -27.56
N THR A 66 -3.52 -39.95 -26.72
CA THR A 66 -4.11 -41.26 -26.43
C THR A 66 -4.97 -41.74 -27.61
N HIS A 67 -4.58 -42.87 -28.22
CA HIS A 67 -5.31 -43.48 -29.34
C HIS A 67 -6.54 -44.31 -28.88
N ASN A 68 -6.68 -44.58 -27.59
CA ASN A 68 -7.81 -45.29 -27.01
C ASN A 68 -8.93 -44.30 -26.61
N HIS A 69 -9.98 -44.23 -27.43
CA HIS A 69 -11.10 -43.31 -27.22
C HIS A 69 -11.92 -43.61 -25.95
N THR A 70 -11.93 -44.85 -25.45
CA THR A 70 -12.60 -45.19 -24.18
C THR A 70 -11.87 -44.60 -22.99
N HIS A 71 -10.53 -44.68 -22.98
CA HIS A 71 -9.69 -44.06 -21.95
C HIS A 71 -9.81 -42.53 -21.96
N PHE A 72 -9.91 -41.92 -23.15
CA PHE A 72 -10.17 -40.49 -23.31
C PHE A 72 -11.47 -40.06 -22.59
N LEU A 73 -12.58 -40.74 -22.89
CA LEU A 73 -13.90 -40.43 -22.33
C LEU A 73 -13.96 -40.60 -20.81
N GLN A 74 -13.20 -41.54 -20.25
CA GLN A 74 -13.12 -41.75 -18.79
C GLN A 74 -12.24 -40.71 -18.09
N SER A 75 -11.15 -40.28 -18.74
CA SER A 75 -10.15 -39.42 -18.11
C SER A 75 -10.49 -37.93 -18.20
N PHE A 76 -11.14 -37.50 -19.28
CA PHE A 76 -11.46 -36.08 -19.53
C PHE A 76 -12.30 -35.42 -18.41
N PRO A 77 -13.35 -36.06 -17.84
CA PRO A 77 -14.13 -35.48 -16.74
C PRO A 77 -13.36 -35.36 -15.42
N SER A 78 -12.24 -36.08 -15.29
CA SER A 78 -11.40 -36.08 -14.08
C SER A 78 -10.44 -34.89 -14.04
N LEU A 79 -10.37 -34.09 -15.11
CA LEU A 79 -9.48 -32.94 -15.19
C LEU A 79 -9.95 -31.80 -14.26
N PRO A 80 -9.05 -31.21 -13.46
CA PRO A 80 -9.41 -30.15 -12.52
C PRO A 80 -9.94 -28.91 -13.23
N VAL A 81 -11.14 -28.42 -12.85
CA VAL A 81 -11.81 -27.26 -13.46
C VAL A 81 -10.84 -26.07 -13.59
N PRO A 82 -10.79 -25.39 -14.76
CA PRO A 82 -9.94 -24.23 -14.92
C PRO A 82 -10.24 -23.18 -13.85
N PRO A 83 -9.21 -22.56 -13.26
CA PRO A 83 -9.42 -21.37 -12.44
C PRO A 83 -10.09 -20.30 -13.34
N GLY A 84 -11.22 -19.76 -12.87
CA GLY A 84 -11.89 -18.65 -13.57
C GLY A 84 -11.02 -17.39 -13.49
N SER A 85 -11.11 -16.53 -14.50
CA SER A 85 -10.41 -15.23 -14.50
C SER A 85 -10.83 -14.44 -13.26
N PRO A 86 -9.91 -14.17 -12.31
CA PRO A 86 -10.23 -13.35 -11.17
C PRO A 86 -10.23 -11.88 -11.59
N ASP A 87 -11.22 -11.12 -11.11
CA ASP A 87 -11.15 -9.66 -11.14
C ASP A 87 -9.90 -9.22 -10.38
N VAL A 88 -8.91 -8.72 -11.11
CA VAL A 88 -7.67 -8.20 -10.52
C VAL A 88 -8.00 -6.85 -9.87
N PRO A 89 -7.87 -6.72 -8.54
CA PRO A 89 -8.10 -5.43 -7.90
C PRO A 89 -7.08 -4.41 -8.42
N SER A 90 -7.53 -3.21 -8.74
CA SER A 90 -6.61 -2.10 -9.05
C SER A 90 -5.81 -1.75 -7.79
N ILE A 91 -4.52 -2.09 -7.79
CA ILE A 91 -3.59 -1.71 -6.74
C ILE A 91 -3.06 -0.33 -7.09
N THR A 92 -3.87 0.71 -6.89
CA THR A 92 -3.42 2.10 -7.01
C THR A 92 -3.60 2.81 -5.68
N ASP A 93 -2.51 3.38 -5.16
CA ASP A 93 -2.56 4.20 -3.97
C ASP A 93 -2.35 5.68 -4.33
N SER A 94 -3.45 6.37 -4.62
CA SER A 94 -3.45 7.82 -4.90
C SER A 94 -3.20 8.68 -3.65
N SER A 95 -3.10 8.10 -2.46
CA SER A 95 -3.11 8.86 -1.21
C SER A 95 -1.77 9.42 -0.79
N LEU A 96 -0.64 8.94 -1.31
CA LEU A 96 0.67 9.52 -0.98
C LEU A 96 0.77 10.97 -1.45
N ASP A 97 0.21 11.29 -2.61
CA ASP A 97 0.12 12.66 -3.13
C ASP A 97 -0.74 13.57 -2.23
N VAL A 98 -1.83 13.03 -1.67
CA VAL A 98 -2.70 13.75 -0.74
C VAL A 98 -1.98 14.07 0.58
N VAL A 99 -1.17 13.13 1.08
CA VAL A 99 -0.37 13.33 2.30
C VAL A 99 0.66 14.43 2.10
N GLY A 100 1.39 14.41 0.98
CA GLY A 100 2.37 15.46 0.63
C GLY A 100 1.74 16.85 0.61
N LYS A 101 0.61 17.00 -0.09
CA LYS A 101 -0.15 18.27 -0.15
C LYS A 101 -0.61 18.76 1.23
N SER A 102 -1.09 17.85 2.06
CA SER A 102 -1.56 18.17 3.42
C SER A 102 -0.42 18.64 4.33
N ILE A 103 0.76 18.01 4.23
CA ILE A 103 1.96 18.40 4.97
C ILE A 103 2.46 19.77 4.50
N SER A 104 2.47 20.04 3.18
CA SER A 104 2.83 21.35 2.65
C SER A 104 1.89 22.45 3.15
N GLN A 105 0.58 22.18 3.20
CA GLN A 105 -0.39 23.11 3.78
C GLN A 105 -0.19 23.33 5.28
N LEU A 106 0.11 22.28 6.03
CA LEU A 106 0.43 22.39 7.46
C LEU A 106 1.65 23.29 7.68
N ARG A 107 2.71 23.08 6.91
CA ARG A 107 3.93 23.90 6.95
C ARG A 107 3.61 25.37 6.69
N GLN A 108 2.88 25.67 5.61
CA GLN A 108 2.53 27.04 5.25
C GLN A 108 1.76 27.74 6.37
N LYS A 109 0.72 27.07 6.89
CA LYS A 109 -0.09 27.62 8.00
C LYS A 109 0.73 27.88 9.26
N LEU A 110 1.68 27.00 9.58
CA LEU A 110 2.55 27.17 10.74
C LEU A 110 3.50 28.36 10.55
N GLU A 111 4.11 28.49 9.36
CA GLU A 111 4.99 29.62 9.03
C GLU A 111 4.24 30.96 9.07
N ASP A 112 3.04 31.01 8.48
CA ASP A 112 2.19 32.21 8.48
C ASP A 112 1.79 32.61 9.90
N PHE A 113 1.37 31.65 10.72
CA PHE A 113 1.01 31.88 12.12
C PHE A 113 2.20 32.38 12.94
N CYS A 114 3.35 31.72 12.84
CA CYS A 114 4.56 32.15 13.53
C CYS A 114 4.97 33.58 13.15
N LYS A 115 4.88 33.92 11.86
CA LYS A 115 5.18 35.27 11.39
C LYS A 115 4.22 36.29 11.99
N GLU A 116 2.93 36.03 11.98
CA GLU A 116 1.91 36.94 12.55
C GLU A 116 2.16 37.21 14.04
N GLU A 117 2.43 36.17 14.82
CA GLU A 117 2.65 36.32 16.26
C GLU A 117 3.97 37.04 16.59
N ILE A 118 5.04 36.78 15.83
CA ILE A 118 6.32 37.47 16.03
C ILE A 118 6.22 38.97 15.67
N GLU A 119 5.51 39.32 14.60
CA GLU A 119 5.27 40.72 14.23
C GLU A 119 4.48 41.47 15.32
N LYS A 120 3.49 40.83 15.96
CA LYS A 120 2.77 41.42 17.12
C LYS A 120 3.68 41.68 18.32
N LEU A 121 4.69 40.85 18.52
CA LEU A 121 5.68 41.03 19.58
C LEU A 121 6.68 42.14 19.27
N SER A 122 7.02 42.34 17.99
CA SER A 122 7.95 43.37 17.53
C SER A 122 7.31 44.74 17.29
N GLY A 123 6.00 44.79 17.01
CA GLY A 123 5.24 46.03 16.77
C GLY A 123 4.73 46.70 18.04
N ARG A 124 5.29 46.36 19.19
CA ARG A 124 4.96 46.88 20.51
C ARG A 124 6.10 47.70 21.08
#